data_AF-A0A2D7VKW5-F1
#
_entry.id   AF-A0A2D7VKW5-F1
#
_cell.length_a   1.000
_cell.length_b   1.000
_cell.length_c   1.000
_cell.angle_alpha   90.00
_cell.angle_beta   90.00
_cell.angle_gamma   90.00
#
_symmetry.space_group_name_H-M   'P 1'
#
loop_
_entity.id
_entity.type
_entity.pdbx_description
1 polymer ?
#
loop_
_entity_poly.entity_id
_entity_poly.type
_entity_poly.pdbx_seq_one_letter_code
_entity_poly.pdbx_strand_id
1 'polypeptide(L)'
;VSGASEVIETDRNLTLLPVRCPLHHPDLVRAADLVIGKAGYSTIAEVHAAGTPFGCFIRADYPEMGPLVEFIEREIPGKMLAPEQFADGTWLDELPELLAMQSVSRPSVSAAAECAALVRTSFLSGG
;
A
#
# COMPACT_ATOMS: atom_id res chain seq x y z
N VAL A 1 -4.09 -9.25 -5.49
CA VAL A 1 -4.11 -9.38 -6.96
C VAL A 1 -4.15 -7.98 -7.52
N SER A 2 -3.14 -7.60 -8.28
CA SER A 2 -3.07 -6.32 -8.99
C SER A 2 -3.03 -6.64 -10.48
N GLY A 3 -3.84 -5.95 -11.29
CA GLY A 3 -3.79 -6.09 -12.74
C GLY A 3 -5.08 -5.63 -13.43
N ALA A 4 -4.92 -5.02 -14.59
CA ALA A 4 -6.01 -4.48 -15.42
C ALA A 4 -5.98 -4.98 -16.87
N SER A 5 -4.94 -5.73 -17.28
CA SER A 5 -4.80 -6.33 -18.63
C SER A 5 -4.31 -7.79 -18.55
N GLU A 6 -4.19 -8.45 -19.71
CA GLU A 6 -3.54 -9.76 -19.89
C GLU A 6 -2.05 -9.64 -20.24
N VAL A 7 -1.62 -8.48 -20.74
CA VAL A 7 -0.22 -8.15 -21.06
C VAL A 7 0.19 -6.80 -20.50
N ILE A 8 1.48 -6.49 -20.48
CA ILE A 8 1.94 -5.14 -20.14
C ILE A 8 1.64 -4.23 -21.33
N GLU A 9 0.83 -3.19 -21.10
CA GLU A 9 0.47 -2.20 -22.12
C GLU A 9 0.87 -0.82 -21.64
N THR A 10 1.61 -0.09 -22.46
CA THR A 10 2.00 1.30 -22.16
C THR A 10 1.41 2.23 -23.20
N ASP A 11 0.59 3.18 -22.74
CA ASP A 11 0.13 4.32 -23.52
C ASP A 11 0.58 5.61 -22.82
N ARG A 12 1.59 6.28 -23.40
CA ARG A 12 2.22 7.50 -22.87
C ARG A 12 2.67 7.33 -21.41
N ASN A 13 1.94 7.94 -20.47
CA ASN A 13 2.22 7.96 -19.03
C ASN A 13 1.40 6.92 -18.24
N LEU A 14 0.62 6.08 -18.92
CA LEU A 14 -0.14 5.00 -18.33
C LEU A 14 0.53 3.67 -18.69
N THR A 15 0.84 2.87 -17.68
CA THR A 15 1.26 1.47 -17.88
C THR A 15 0.29 0.55 -17.15
N LEU A 16 -0.40 -0.29 -17.91
CA LEU A 16 -1.27 -1.34 -17.40
C LEU A 16 -0.45 -2.59 -17.19
N LEU A 17 -0.55 -3.17 -15.99
CA LEU A 17 0.12 -4.42 -15.66
C LEU A 17 -0.87 -5.58 -15.73
N PRO A 18 -0.40 -6.78 -16.16
CA PRO A 18 -1.24 -7.94 -16.19
C PRO A 18 -1.49 -8.50 -14.78
N VAL A 19 -2.62 -9.18 -14.58
CA VAL A 19 -2.95 -9.86 -13.31
C VAL A 19 -1.85 -10.84 -12.88
N ARG A 20 -1.22 -11.49 -13.85
CA ARG A 20 -0.05 -12.35 -13.68
C ARG A 20 1.19 -11.59 -14.15
N CYS A 21 1.62 -10.61 -13.35
CA CYS A 21 2.85 -9.88 -13.59
C CYS A 21 4.04 -10.57 -12.92
N PRO A 22 5.22 -10.65 -13.55
CA PRO A 22 6.44 -11.09 -12.88
C PRO A 22 6.97 -10.07 -11.86
N LEU A 23 6.46 -8.82 -11.88
CA LEU A 23 6.85 -7.80 -10.92
C LEU A 23 6.15 -8.04 -9.58
N HIS A 24 6.96 -8.11 -8.52
CA HIS A 24 6.45 -8.22 -7.16
C HIS A 24 5.82 -6.90 -6.74
N HIS A 25 4.57 -6.95 -6.27
CA HIS A 25 3.83 -5.76 -5.84
C HIS A 25 4.57 -4.91 -4.77
N PRO A 26 5.26 -5.50 -3.77
CA PRO A 26 6.06 -4.72 -2.82
C PRO A 26 7.17 -3.89 -3.48
N ASP A 27 7.75 -4.35 -4.59
CA ASP A 27 8.80 -3.62 -5.30
C ASP A 27 8.22 -2.44 -6.08
N LEU A 28 7.03 -2.61 -6.65
CA LEU A 28 6.28 -1.51 -7.28
C LEU A 28 5.91 -0.43 -6.26
N VAL A 29 5.41 -0.84 -5.09
CA VAL A 29 5.07 0.07 -4.00
C VAL A 29 6.29 0.86 -3.53
N ARG A 30 7.45 0.20 -3.38
CA ARG A 30 8.69 0.84 -2.95
C ARG A 30 9.27 1.79 -4.00
N ALA A 31 9.04 1.53 -5.28
CA ALA A 31 9.53 2.37 -6.37
C ALA A 31 8.61 3.57 -6.67
N ALA A 32 7.38 3.58 -6.13
CA ALA A 32 6.42 4.64 -6.36
C ALA A 32 6.61 5.84 -5.43
N ASP A 33 6.37 7.05 -5.94
CA ASP A 33 6.29 8.26 -5.12
C ASP A 33 4.97 8.33 -4.33
N LEU A 34 3.92 7.68 -4.84
CA LEU A 34 2.58 7.65 -4.26
C LEU A 34 1.88 6.36 -4.70
N VAL A 35 1.19 5.70 -3.77
CA VAL A 35 0.26 4.61 -4.09
C VAL A 35 -1.18 5.13 -3.99
N ILE A 36 -2.01 4.78 -4.97
CA ILE A 36 -3.46 5.00 -4.92
C ILE A 36 -4.15 3.65 -4.99
N GLY A 37 -5.06 3.36 -4.07
CA GLY A 37 -5.77 2.08 -4.11
C GLY A 37 -6.73 1.83 -2.97
N LYS A 38 -7.28 0.61 -2.93
CA LYS A 38 -8.16 0.18 -1.84
C LYS A 38 -7.35 -0.10 -0.58
N ALA A 39 -7.88 0.27 0.59
CA ALA A 39 -7.33 -0.08 1.90
C ALA A 39 -7.53 -1.59 2.21
N GLY A 40 -6.73 -2.45 1.58
CA GLY A 40 -6.66 -3.89 1.88
C GLY A 40 -5.44 -4.24 2.73
N TYR A 41 -5.53 -5.28 3.57
CA TYR A 41 -4.46 -5.69 4.49
C TYR A 41 -3.07 -5.79 3.84
N SER A 42 -2.96 -6.50 2.70
CA SER A 42 -1.68 -6.68 2.00
C SER A 42 -1.10 -5.34 1.53
N THR A 43 -1.94 -4.50 0.94
CA THR A 43 -1.53 -3.19 0.44
C THR A 43 -1.10 -2.28 1.58
N ILE A 44 -1.86 -2.25 2.69
CA ILE A 44 -1.51 -1.49 3.89
C ILE A 44 -0.16 -1.95 4.43
N ALA A 45 0.07 -3.26 4.54
CA ALA A 45 1.33 -3.81 5.03
C ALA A 45 2.52 -3.44 4.13
N GLU A 46 2.35 -3.51 2.81
CA GLU A 46 3.40 -3.22 1.84
C GLU A 46 3.73 -1.73 1.77
N VAL A 47 2.71 -0.87 1.74
CA VAL A 47 2.84 0.59 1.80
C VAL A 47 3.51 1.00 3.11
N HIS A 48 3.04 0.46 4.24
CA HIS A 48 3.65 0.69 5.53
C HIS A 48 5.11 0.24 5.55
N ALA A 49 5.44 -0.93 5.01
CA ALA A 49 6.82 -1.42 4.99
C ALA A 49 7.73 -0.58 4.06
N ALA A 50 7.20 -0.09 2.94
CA ALA A 50 7.92 0.76 2.01
C ALA A 50 8.06 2.21 2.51
N GLY A 51 7.14 2.67 3.36
CA GLY A 51 7.05 4.05 3.80
C GLY A 51 6.55 5.00 2.71
N THR A 52 5.95 4.46 1.64
CA THR A 52 5.40 5.22 0.53
C THR A 52 4.10 5.91 0.94
N PRO A 53 3.85 7.17 0.53
CA PRO A 53 2.57 7.82 0.73
C PRO A 53 1.39 7.06 0.11
N PHE A 54 0.21 7.16 0.72
CA PHE A 54 -0.97 6.38 0.31
C PHE A 54 -2.26 7.19 0.26
N GLY A 55 -2.83 7.34 -0.93
CA GLY A 55 -4.22 7.75 -1.11
C GLY A 55 -5.12 6.52 -1.15
N CYS A 56 -5.97 6.33 -0.15
CA CYS A 56 -6.72 5.08 0.00
C CYS A 56 -8.24 5.24 0.00
N PHE A 57 -8.92 4.33 -0.69
CA PHE A 57 -10.38 4.23 -0.68
C PHE A 57 -10.83 3.16 0.32
N ILE A 58 -11.74 3.55 1.22
CA ILE A 58 -12.22 2.73 2.33
C ILE A 58 -13.67 2.29 2.06
N ARG A 59 -13.99 1.02 2.33
CA ARG A 59 -15.38 0.54 2.27
C ARG A 59 -15.93 0.49 3.69
N ALA A 60 -16.91 1.31 4.03
CA ALA A 60 -17.45 1.39 5.39
C ALA A 60 -18.10 0.07 5.88
N ASP A 61 -18.42 -0.84 4.96
CA ASP A 61 -19.26 -2.02 5.19
C ASP A 61 -18.58 -3.18 5.95
N TYR A 62 -17.32 -3.02 6.38
CA TYR A 62 -16.50 -4.11 6.94
C TYR A 62 -16.13 -3.85 8.41
N PRO A 63 -16.40 -4.79 9.35
CA PRO A 63 -16.14 -4.60 10.78
C PRO A 63 -14.69 -4.25 11.14
N GLU A 64 -13.74 -4.75 10.37
CA GLU A 64 -12.30 -4.52 10.56
C GLU A 64 -11.82 -3.12 10.19
N MET A 65 -12.66 -2.30 9.54
CA MET A 65 -12.18 -1.06 8.93
C MET A 65 -11.83 0.00 9.95
N GLY A 66 -12.51 0.07 11.09
CA GLY A 66 -12.15 1.02 12.16
C GLY A 66 -10.68 0.92 12.57
N PRO A 67 -10.23 -0.25 13.06
CA PRO A 67 -8.82 -0.46 13.40
C PRO A 67 -7.85 -0.24 12.24
N LEU A 68 -8.24 -0.57 11.00
CA LEU A 68 -7.39 -0.34 9.82
C LEU A 68 -7.25 1.15 9.50
N VAL A 69 -8.33 1.92 9.56
CA VAL A 69 -8.33 3.38 9.37
C VAL A 69 -7.42 4.02 10.41
N GLU A 70 -7.62 3.68 11.69
CA GLU A 70 -6.81 4.21 12.80
C GLU A 70 -5.32 3.87 12.64
N PHE A 71 -5.01 2.68 12.11
CA PHE A 71 -3.63 2.30 11.80
C PHE A 71 -3.06 3.14 10.65
N ILE A 72 -3.79 3.28 9.55
CA ILE A 72 -3.35 4.06 8.38
C ILE A 72 -3.09 5.51 8.79
N GLU A 73 -4.05 6.15 9.46
CA GLU A 73 -3.96 7.55 9.91
C GLU A 73 -2.75 7.81 10.81
N ARG A 74 -2.39 6.82 11.64
CA ARG A 74 -1.28 6.95 12.59
C ARG A 74 0.09 6.66 11.96
N GLU A 75 0.16 5.64 11.10
CA GLU A 75 1.44 5.04 10.70
C GLU A 75 1.85 5.37 9.26
N ILE A 76 0.91 5.75 8.39
CA ILE A 76 1.15 5.89 6.96
C ILE A 76 0.89 7.35 6.55
N PRO A 77 1.87 8.04 5.93
CA PRO A 77 1.60 9.32 5.30
C PRO A 77 0.56 9.13 4.20
N GLY A 78 -0.57 9.82 4.28
CA GLY A 78 -1.64 9.54 3.34
C GLY A 78 -2.93 10.27 3.61
N LYS A 79 -3.91 9.99 2.77
CA LYS A 79 -5.26 10.55 2.85
C LYS A 79 -6.28 9.45 2.59
N MET A 80 -7.36 9.46 3.34
CA MET A 80 -8.54 8.66 3.05
C MET A 80 -9.35 9.43 2.01
N LEU A 81 -9.58 8.79 0.88
CA LEU A 81 -10.37 9.32 -0.23
C LEU A 81 -11.77 8.73 -0.16
N ALA A 82 -12.78 9.56 -0.46
CA ALA A 82 -14.16 9.11 -0.45
C ALA A 82 -14.40 8.15 -1.65
N PRO A 83 -15.08 7.02 -1.45
CA PRO A 83 -15.34 6.06 -2.52
C PRO A 83 -16.03 6.65 -3.74
N GLU A 84 -16.89 7.65 -3.52
CA GLU A 84 -17.63 8.36 -4.58
C GLU A 84 -16.68 9.10 -5.52
N GLN A 85 -15.60 9.68 -4.97
CA GLN A 85 -14.59 10.41 -5.73
C GLN A 85 -13.87 9.50 -6.73
N PHE A 86 -13.76 8.20 -6.44
CA PHE A 86 -13.15 7.24 -7.36
C PHE A 86 -13.95 7.12 -8.66
N ALA A 87 -15.27 7.12 -8.58
CA ALA A 87 -16.15 6.87 -9.73
C ALA A 87 -16.22 8.07 -10.69
N ASP A 88 -16.18 9.29 -10.17
CA ASP A 88 -16.24 10.53 -10.97
C ASP A 88 -14.86 11.13 -11.28
N GLY A 89 -13.80 10.59 -10.68
CA GLY A 89 -12.42 11.03 -10.91
C GLY A 89 -12.02 12.29 -10.16
N THR A 90 -12.88 12.85 -9.30
CA THR A 90 -12.61 14.08 -8.53
C THR A 90 -11.45 13.93 -7.55
N TRP A 91 -11.08 12.69 -7.19
CA TRP A 91 -9.89 12.42 -6.39
C TRP A 91 -8.58 12.93 -7.03
N LEU A 92 -8.56 13.14 -8.35
CA LEU A 92 -7.38 13.69 -9.05
C LEU A 92 -7.02 15.10 -8.57
N ASP A 93 -7.98 15.87 -8.05
CA ASP A 93 -7.74 17.20 -7.49
C ASP A 93 -6.85 17.16 -6.23
N GLU A 94 -6.80 16.00 -5.57
CA GLU A 94 -6.00 15.74 -4.37
C GLU A 94 -4.55 15.33 -4.70
N LEU A 95 -4.25 15.01 -5.96
CA LEU A 95 -2.93 14.52 -6.38
C LEU A 95 -1.78 15.46 -6.01
N PRO A 96 -1.86 16.79 -6.18
CA PRO A 96 -0.76 17.68 -5.81
C PRO A 96 -0.44 17.62 -4.32
N GLU A 97 -1.46 17.52 -3.45
CA GLU A 97 -1.28 17.40 -2.00
C GLU A 97 -0.65 16.04 -1.65
N LEU A 98 -1.16 14.96 -2.26
CA LEU A 98 -0.67 13.61 -2.03
C LEU A 98 0.78 13.42 -2.49
N LEU A 99 1.16 13.99 -3.64
CA LEU A 99 2.53 13.93 -4.16
C LEU A 99 3.51 14.82 -3.37
N ALA A 100 3.01 15.83 -2.66
CA ALA A 100 3.83 16.65 -1.78
C ALA A 100 4.14 15.95 -0.44
N MET A 101 3.47 14.84 -0.13
CA MET A 101 3.75 14.07 1.09
C MET A 101 5.12 13.41 1.01
N GLN A 102 5.85 13.43 2.12
CA GLN A 102 7.17 12.81 2.19
C GLN A 102 7.06 11.32 2.52
N SER A 103 7.78 10.50 1.78
CA SER A 103 7.98 9.10 2.14
C SER A 103 8.73 8.99 3.48
N VAL A 104 8.33 8.04 4.31
CA VAL A 104 9.02 7.74 5.57
C VAL A 104 10.10 6.70 5.32
N SER A 105 11.35 7.02 5.63
CA SER A 105 12.42 6.03 5.55
C SER A 105 12.20 4.93 6.59
N ARG A 106 12.07 3.69 6.14
CA ARG A 106 11.85 2.52 7.00
C ARG A 106 12.92 1.45 6.75
N PRO A 107 13.50 0.84 7.80
CA PRO A 107 14.47 -0.22 7.63
C PRO A 107 13.82 -1.46 7.00
N SER A 108 14.09 -1.73 5.72
CA SER A 108 13.50 -2.89 5.03
C SER A 108 14.05 -4.24 5.49
N VAL A 109 15.29 -4.24 6.01
CA VAL A 109 16.03 -5.46 6.35
C VAL A 109 15.71 -5.98 7.76
N SER A 110 15.26 -5.12 8.68
CA SER A 110 15.14 -5.51 10.08
C SER A 110 13.87 -6.30 10.37
N ALA A 111 12.70 -5.95 9.79
CA ALA A 111 11.44 -6.58 10.15
C ALA A 111 11.37 -8.08 9.85
N ALA A 112 11.81 -8.53 8.67
CA ALA A 112 11.84 -9.95 8.33
C ALA A 112 12.84 -10.72 9.19
N ALA A 113 14.01 -10.14 9.44
CA ALA A 113 15.05 -10.71 10.31
C ALA A 113 14.60 -10.76 11.78
N GLU A 114 13.88 -9.74 12.26
CA GLU A 114 13.29 -9.65 13.59
C GLU A 114 12.17 -10.68 13.75
N CYS A 115 11.26 -10.82 12.78
CA CYS A 115 10.26 -11.89 12.79
C CYS A 115 10.92 -13.27 12.83
N ALA A 116 11.95 -13.51 11.99
CA ALA A 116 12.69 -14.76 12.01
C ALA A 116 13.38 -15.01 13.36
N ALA A 117 13.95 -13.97 13.98
CA ALA A 117 14.57 -14.05 15.29
C ALA A 117 13.53 -14.33 16.39
N LEU A 118 12.36 -13.68 16.38
CA LEU A 118 11.28 -13.89 17.35
C LEU A 118 10.69 -15.29 17.26
N VAL A 119 10.47 -15.79 16.04
CA VAL A 119 10.04 -17.17 15.80
C VAL A 119 11.09 -18.14 16.33
N ARG A 120 12.37 -17.94 15.99
CA ARG A 120 13.49 -18.75 16.50
C ARG A 120 13.56 -18.74 18.02
N THR A 121 13.36 -17.60 18.67
CA THR A 121 13.41 -17.48 20.13
C THR A 121 12.21 -18.15 20.80
N SER A 122 11.02 -18.06 20.21
CA SER A 122 9.81 -18.72 20.71
C SER A 122 9.90 -20.26 20.64
N PHE A 123 10.60 -20.80 19.63
CA PHE A 123 10.86 -22.24 19.52
C PHE A 123 11.97 -22.74 20.45
N LEU A 124 12.93 -21.88 20.83
CA LEU A 124 14.05 -22.26 21.70
C LEU A 124 13.73 -22.10 23.20
N SER A 125 12.76 -21.26 23.57
CA SER A 125 12.32 -21.05 24.95
C SER A 125 11.23 -22.03 25.43
N GLY A 126 10.81 -22.96 24.58
CA GLY A 126 9.76 -23.95 24.85
C GLY A 126 10.25 -25.40 25.02
N GLY A 127 11.55 -25.61 25.29
CA GLY A 127 12.18 -26.92 25.49
C GLY A 127 12.71 -27.13 26.91
#